data_AF-F9WP31-F1
#
_entry.id   AF-F9WP31-F1
#
_cell.length_a   1.000
_cell.length_b   1.000
_cell.length_c   1.000
_cell.angle_alpha   90.00
_cell.angle_beta   90.00
_cell.angle_gamma   90.00
#
_symmetry.space_group_name_H-M   'P 1'
#
loop_
_entity.id
_entity.type
_entity.pdbx_description
1 polymer ?
#
loop_
_entity_poly.entity_id
_entity_poly.type
_entity_poly.pdbx_seq_one_letter_code
_entity_poly.pdbx_strand_id
1 'polypeptide(L)'
;MEVSAEKTEYTLFGARETNLLSLKVGETVLKEMRTPKLLGLTMQPHKELSKHVTCMKAAANTRLMQLRAVAPPEWGPDREKMRAFYLALVPAKMCYGVVPSLFDTSLWDRERLERVQAQAAHIVACIPKAANLEDALRQERLKPINEVAQRRALEYYLRLKAKGPVHAKVADSIFPPEHSIHVRLAKVQRLYSIIDSPEKSHDAKVLQWTRRVRFNTTTPCGLKADAPEKDKKVHTMRRVQRFSDFDYQVWTDGSVVPDVSSVAGAVVYPKDGRREKVVLGAVSLACRYRAECVAMEAVLKRLADAIGLSNTQDAGGGIRRLVVAADGVERWDCRSGGRDSEAHMGSDPAHCAAPRVR
;
A
#
# COMPACT_ATOMS: atom_id res chain seq x y z
N MET A 1 19.91 35.90 16.50
CA MET A 1 19.92 35.51 15.08
C MET A 1 19.78 36.80 14.30
N GLU A 2 20.79 37.17 13.51
CA GLU A 2 20.83 38.44 12.78
C GLU A 2 20.40 38.19 11.32
N VAL A 3 19.49 39.00 10.80
CA VAL A 3 18.92 38.83 9.44
C VAL A 3 19.65 39.75 8.47
N SER A 4 20.28 39.17 7.46
CA SER A 4 20.98 39.92 6.40
C SER A 4 20.00 40.59 5.45
N ALA A 5 19.91 41.93 5.47
CA ALA A 5 19.01 42.67 4.59
C ALA A 5 19.28 42.42 3.09
N GLU A 6 20.55 42.34 2.69
CA GLU A 6 20.95 42.13 1.29
C GLU A 6 20.52 40.77 0.70
N LYS A 7 20.41 39.74 1.55
CA LYS A 7 20.04 38.38 1.12
C LYS A 7 18.55 38.08 1.35
N THR A 8 17.82 39.01 1.95
CA THR A 8 16.44 38.80 2.36
C THR A 8 15.51 39.46 1.36
N GLU A 9 14.66 38.64 0.75
CA GLU A 9 13.56 39.10 -0.09
C GLU A 9 12.25 38.82 0.65
N TYR A 10 11.21 39.62 0.39
CA TYR A 10 9.90 39.41 0.97
C TYR A 10 8.81 39.26 -0.09
N THR A 11 7.74 38.56 0.29
CA THR A 11 6.56 38.36 -0.55
C THR A 11 5.33 38.65 0.29
N LEU A 12 4.47 39.53 -0.19
CA LEU A 12 3.19 39.80 0.45
C LEU A 12 2.12 38.84 -0.10
N PHE A 13 1.35 38.24 0.80
CA PHE A 13 0.20 37.41 0.45
C PHE A 13 -1.10 38.17 0.72
N GLY A 14 -2.09 38.05 -0.17
CA GLY A 14 -3.44 38.59 0.01
C GLY A 14 -3.70 40.01 -0.52
N ALA A 15 -2.67 40.76 -0.93
CA ALA A 15 -2.83 42.10 -1.51
C ALA A 15 -2.70 42.09 -3.05
N ARG A 16 -3.62 42.75 -3.77
CA ARG A 16 -3.54 42.95 -5.22
C ARG A 16 -2.59 44.09 -5.62
N GLU A 17 -2.45 45.09 -4.76
CA GLU A 17 -1.60 46.26 -4.97
C GLU A 17 -0.49 46.31 -3.92
N THR A 18 0.75 46.46 -4.40
CA THR A 18 1.98 46.32 -3.60
C THR A 18 2.60 47.66 -3.22
N ASN A 19 2.04 48.77 -3.73
CA ASN A 19 2.65 50.10 -3.62
C ASN A 19 2.55 50.71 -2.22
N LEU A 20 1.91 50.04 -1.25
CA LEU A 20 1.60 50.61 0.06
C LEU A 20 2.48 50.11 1.20
N LEU A 21 3.24 49.01 1.02
CA LEU A 21 3.99 48.38 2.11
C LEU A 21 5.44 48.07 1.69
N SER A 22 6.38 48.89 2.16
CA SER A 22 7.83 48.62 2.06
C SER A 22 8.34 48.03 3.37
N LEU A 23 8.91 46.83 3.30
CA LEU A 23 9.50 46.16 4.46
C LEU A 23 10.97 46.60 4.59
N LYS A 24 11.39 47.00 5.80
CA LYS A 24 12.77 47.42 6.07
C LYS A 24 13.38 46.57 7.17
N VAL A 25 14.68 46.30 7.05
CA VAL A 25 15.51 45.72 8.11
C VAL A 25 16.61 46.73 8.40
N GLY A 26 16.53 47.40 9.55
CA GLY A 26 17.31 48.62 9.79
C GLY A 26 16.88 49.75 8.86
N GLU A 27 17.85 50.35 8.15
CA GLU A 27 17.60 51.41 7.17
C GLU A 27 17.35 50.88 5.74
N THR A 28 17.66 49.61 5.50
CA THR A 28 17.63 49.01 4.17
C THR A 28 16.23 48.52 3.82
N VAL A 29 15.70 48.99 2.68
CA VAL A 29 14.45 48.48 2.10
C VAL A 29 14.72 47.11 1.49
N LEU A 30 13.97 46.09 1.92
CA LEU A 30 14.06 44.75 1.36
C LEU A 30 13.50 44.72 -0.05
N LYS A 31 14.02 43.80 -0.87
CA LYS A 31 13.52 43.61 -2.23
C LYS A 31 12.24 42.77 -2.20
N GLU A 32 11.19 43.26 -2.84
CA GLU A 32 9.96 42.50 -3.02
C GLU A 32 10.15 41.45 -4.14
N MET A 33 9.92 40.18 -3.82
CA MET A 33 9.85 39.09 -4.79
C MET A 33 8.42 38.56 -4.84
N ARG A 34 7.70 38.81 -5.94
CA ARG A 34 6.27 38.41 -6.03
C ARG A 34 6.03 36.91 -6.14
N THR A 35 6.94 36.17 -6.76
CA THR A 35 6.77 34.72 -6.98
C THR A 35 8.01 33.95 -6.53
N PRO A 36 8.26 33.86 -5.21
CA PRO A 36 9.43 33.18 -4.69
C PRO A 36 9.34 31.67 -4.94
N LYS A 37 10.50 31.04 -5.09
CA LYS A 37 10.62 29.59 -5.19
C LYS A 37 11.13 29.03 -3.88
N LEU A 38 10.27 28.32 -3.15
CA LEU A 38 10.63 27.63 -1.92
C LEU A 38 10.58 26.13 -2.14
N LEU A 39 11.70 25.42 -1.98
CA LEU A 39 11.76 23.96 -2.19
C LEU A 39 11.17 23.52 -3.54
N GLY A 40 11.34 24.32 -4.60
CA GLY A 40 10.79 24.05 -5.94
C GLY A 40 9.29 24.35 -6.11
N LEU A 41 8.59 24.81 -5.08
CA LEU A 41 7.24 25.37 -5.17
C LEU A 41 7.33 26.84 -5.56
N THR A 42 6.65 27.23 -6.63
CA THR A 42 6.54 28.64 -7.01
C THR A 42 5.34 29.23 -6.29
N MET A 43 5.58 30.03 -5.26
CA MET A 43 4.51 30.73 -4.56
C MET A 43 4.01 31.89 -5.40
N GLN A 44 2.79 32.33 -5.11
CA GLN A 44 2.23 33.54 -5.69
C GLN A 44 1.37 34.28 -4.66
N PRO A 45 1.19 35.61 -4.81
CA PRO A 45 0.54 36.44 -3.79
C PRO A 45 -0.95 36.14 -3.59
N HIS A 46 -1.58 35.49 -4.56
CA HIS A 46 -3.01 35.17 -4.61
C HIS A 46 -3.26 33.68 -4.34
N LYS A 47 -4.49 33.35 -3.94
CA LYS A 47 -4.89 32.00 -3.48
C LYS A 47 -4.66 30.89 -4.51
N GLU A 48 -4.68 31.20 -5.81
CA GLU A 48 -4.53 30.19 -6.87
C GLU A 48 -3.08 29.66 -6.95
N LEU A 49 -2.78 28.75 -7.88
CA LEU A 49 -1.41 28.26 -8.14
C LEU A 49 -0.99 28.31 -9.61
N SER A 50 -1.57 29.23 -10.39
CA SER A 50 -1.38 29.29 -11.85
C SER A 50 0.08 29.48 -12.28
N LYS A 51 0.87 30.27 -11.54
CA LYS A 51 2.31 30.42 -11.84
C LYS A 51 3.07 29.13 -11.61
N HIS A 52 2.75 28.40 -10.54
CA HIS A 52 3.34 27.09 -10.27
C HIS A 52 2.94 26.07 -11.33
N VAL A 53 1.66 25.99 -11.69
CA VAL A 53 1.16 25.11 -12.76
C VAL A 53 1.84 25.42 -14.09
N THR A 54 2.06 26.70 -14.41
CA THR A 54 2.79 27.09 -15.62
C THR A 54 4.24 26.59 -15.60
N CYS A 55 4.93 26.71 -14.46
CA CYS A 55 6.28 26.17 -14.30
C CYS A 55 6.32 24.65 -14.45
N MET A 56 5.32 23.95 -13.89
CA MET A 56 5.20 22.49 -13.98
C MET A 56 4.90 22.03 -15.41
N LYS A 57 4.02 22.73 -16.12
CA LYS A 57 3.76 22.50 -17.54
C LYS A 57 5.04 22.62 -18.36
N ALA A 58 5.83 23.68 -18.12
CA ALA A 58 7.11 23.86 -18.82
C ALA A 58 8.08 22.71 -18.52
N ALA A 59 8.26 22.36 -17.25
CA ALA A 59 9.13 21.25 -16.84
C ALA A 59 8.68 19.90 -17.39
N ALA A 60 7.37 19.64 -17.42
CA ALA A 60 6.78 18.43 -17.99
C ALA A 60 6.96 18.38 -19.51
N ASN A 61 6.78 19.50 -20.22
CA ASN A 61 7.04 19.60 -21.64
C ASN A 61 8.51 19.32 -22.00
N THR A 62 9.45 19.80 -21.19
CA THR A 62 10.88 19.44 -21.36
C THR A 62 11.08 17.93 -21.25
N ARG A 63 10.42 17.26 -20.30
CA ARG A 63 10.46 15.79 -20.17
C ARG A 63 9.80 15.08 -21.35
N LEU A 64 8.70 15.61 -21.88
CA LEU A 64 8.06 15.06 -23.07
C LEU A 64 8.91 15.23 -24.33
N MET A 65 9.67 16.32 -24.46
CA MET A 65 10.64 16.48 -25.56
C MET A 65 11.74 15.42 -25.48
N GLN A 66 12.28 15.17 -24.28
CA GLN A 66 13.24 14.08 -24.05
C GLN A 66 12.64 12.71 -24.37
N LEU A 67 11.39 12.48 -23.96
CA LEU A 67 10.67 11.24 -24.24
C LEU A 67 10.43 11.03 -25.75
N ARG A 68 10.14 12.10 -26.50
CA ARG A 68 10.06 12.04 -27.97
C ARG A 68 11.40 11.71 -28.62
N ALA A 69 12.49 12.29 -28.11
CA ALA A 69 13.82 12.07 -28.67
C ALA A 69 14.25 10.60 -28.57
N VAL A 70 13.81 9.88 -27.55
CA VAL A 70 14.12 8.44 -27.38
C VAL A 70 13.12 7.51 -28.06
N ALA A 71 12.02 8.04 -28.62
CA ALA A 71 10.97 7.26 -29.28
C ALA A 71 10.65 7.80 -30.68
N PRO A 72 11.57 7.61 -31.65
CA PRO A 72 11.27 7.89 -33.03
C PRO A 72 10.13 6.99 -33.53
N PRO A 73 9.26 7.45 -34.46
CA PRO A 73 8.11 6.70 -34.93
C PRO A 73 8.44 5.34 -35.58
N GLU A 74 9.65 5.21 -36.12
CA GLU A 74 10.06 4.07 -36.96
C GLU A 74 10.74 2.94 -36.18
N TRP A 75 11.43 3.25 -35.08
CA TRP A 75 12.23 2.29 -34.29
C TRP A 75 12.10 2.50 -32.78
N GLY A 76 10.95 3.04 -32.36
CA GLY A 76 10.70 3.41 -30.98
C GLY A 76 10.84 2.24 -29.99
N PRO A 77 11.21 2.50 -28.73
CA PRO A 77 11.22 1.50 -27.68
C PRO A 77 9.84 0.86 -27.53
N ASP A 78 9.83 -0.37 -27.03
CA ASP A 78 8.60 -1.06 -26.66
C ASP A 78 7.64 -0.14 -25.86
N ARG A 79 6.35 -0.21 -26.19
CA ARG A 79 5.31 0.70 -25.66
C ARG A 79 5.22 0.62 -24.14
N GLU A 80 5.40 -0.56 -23.56
CA GLU A 80 5.36 -0.72 -22.10
C GLU A 80 6.54 0.00 -21.42
N LYS A 81 7.73 -0.06 -22.04
CA LYS A 81 8.91 0.69 -21.56
C LYS A 81 8.67 2.19 -21.66
N MET A 82 8.11 2.67 -22.77
CA MET A 82 7.76 4.08 -22.96
C MET A 82 6.75 4.57 -21.93
N ARG A 83 5.72 3.77 -21.69
CA ARG A 83 4.72 4.01 -20.66
C ARG A 83 5.34 4.07 -19.27
N ALA A 84 6.26 3.16 -18.94
CA ALA A 84 6.95 3.16 -17.65
C ALA A 84 7.80 4.42 -17.45
N PHE A 85 8.59 4.83 -18.46
CA PHE A 85 9.36 6.08 -18.41
C PHE A 85 8.46 7.30 -18.23
N TYR A 86 7.36 7.36 -18.97
CA TYR A 86 6.37 8.41 -18.83
C TYR A 86 5.83 8.47 -17.39
N LEU A 87 5.33 7.34 -16.85
CA LEU A 87 4.72 7.26 -15.51
C LEU A 87 5.69 7.69 -14.40
N ALA A 88 6.99 7.40 -14.57
CA ALA A 88 8.03 7.78 -13.64
C ALA A 88 8.37 9.28 -13.69
N LEU A 89 8.53 9.84 -14.89
CA LEU A 89 9.13 11.17 -15.06
C LEU A 89 8.12 12.31 -15.10
N VAL A 90 7.00 12.14 -15.80
CA VAL A 90 6.11 13.26 -16.14
C VAL A 90 5.10 13.53 -15.02
N PRO A 91 4.35 12.55 -14.50
CA PRO A 91 3.50 12.77 -13.32
C PRO A 91 4.28 13.24 -12.09
N ALA A 92 5.53 12.82 -11.92
CA ALA A 92 6.39 13.33 -10.85
C ALA A 92 6.56 14.85 -10.92
N LYS A 93 6.74 15.42 -12.12
CA LYS A 93 6.83 16.86 -12.34
C LYS A 93 5.46 17.55 -12.30
N MET A 94 4.42 16.95 -12.86
CA MET A 94 3.07 17.55 -12.94
C MET A 94 2.28 17.54 -11.63
N CYS A 95 2.64 16.67 -10.67
CA CYS A 95 1.99 16.68 -9.36
C CYS A 95 2.88 17.27 -8.25
N TYR A 96 4.11 17.69 -8.53
CA TYR A 96 5.02 18.20 -7.50
C TYR A 96 4.44 19.42 -6.75
N GLY A 97 4.21 19.27 -5.45
CA GLY A 97 3.71 20.33 -4.58
C GLY A 97 2.30 20.83 -4.89
N VAL A 98 1.59 20.18 -5.82
CA VAL A 98 0.21 20.47 -6.19
C VAL A 98 -0.76 19.44 -5.61
N VAL A 99 -0.27 18.32 -5.07
CA VAL A 99 -1.13 17.25 -4.56
C VAL A 99 -2.17 17.73 -3.51
N PRO A 100 -1.83 18.59 -2.54
CA PRO A 100 -2.81 19.11 -1.59
C PRO A 100 -3.76 20.16 -2.19
N SER A 101 -3.26 20.96 -3.13
CA SER A 101 -3.86 22.22 -3.59
C SER A 101 -4.38 22.17 -5.03
N LEU A 102 -4.28 21.02 -5.72
CA LEU A 102 -4.86 20.84 -7.06
C LEU A 102 -6.37 21.10 -7.01
N PHE A 103 -6.99 20.82 -5.88
CA PHE A 103 -8.43 21.04 -5.66
C PHE A 103 -8.79 22.53 -5.54
N ASP A 104 -7.80 23.37 -5.22
CA ASP A 104 -7.90 24.83 -5.22
C ASP A 104 -7.41 25.46 -6.54
N THR A 105 -6.83 24.67 -7.46
CA THR A 105 -6.44 25.17 -8.79
C THR A 105 -7.67 25.47 -9.66
N SER A 106 -7.57 26.54 -10.45
CA SER A 106 -8.59 26.92 -11.44
C SER A 106 -8.84 25.79 -12.45
N LEU A 107 -10.06 25.72 -13.00
CA LEU A 107 -10.38 24.77 -14.06
C LEU A 107 -9.42 24.90 -15.26
N TRP A 108 -9.05 26.15 -15.59
CA TRP A 108 -8.11 26.44 -16.66
C TRP A 108 -6.73 25.83 -16.42
N ASP A 109 -6.23 25.89 -15.20
CA ASP A 109 -4.93 25.30 -14.84
C ASP A 109 -4.96 23.77 -14.88
N ARG A 110 -6.08 23.16 -14.49
CA ARG A 110 -6.28 21.71 -14.64
C ARG A 110 -6.28 21.29 -16.10
N GLU A 111 -7.01 22.01 -16.96
CA GLU A 111 -7.00 21.76 -18.40
C GLU A 111 -5.59 21.91 -19.00
N ARG A 112 -4.79 22.86 -18.51
CA ARG A 112 -3.40 23.02 -18.97
C ARG A 112 -2.54 21.79 -18.67
N LEU A 113 -2.74 21.13 -17.53
CA LEU A 113 -2.06 19.88 -17.19
C LEU A 113 -2.64 18.68 -17.95
N GLU A 114 -3.96 18.63 -18.14
CA GLU A 114 -4.64 17.63 -18.98
C GLU A 114 -4.11 17.66 -20.43
N ARG A 115 -3.85 18.84 -21.00
CA ARG A 115 -3.24 18.95 -22.34
C ARG A 115 -1.82 18.36 -22.40
N VAL A 116 -1.06 18.42 -21.31
CA VAL A 116 0.27 17.76 -21.23
C VAL A 116 0.10 16.25 -21.13
N GLN A 117 -0.89 15.78 -20.36
CA GLN A 117 -1.27 14.36 -20.28
C GLN A 117 -1.64 13.81 -21.66
N ALA A 118 -2.45 14.55 -22.40
CA ALA A 118 -2.85 14.23 -23.76
C ALA A 118 -1.66 14.10 -24.70
N GLN A 119 -0.79 15.11 -24.70
CA GLN A 119 0.42 15.09 -25.51
C GLN A 119 1.30 13.88 -25.18
N ALA A 120 1.39 13.50 -23.90
CA ALA A 120 2.14 12.33 -23.47
C ALA A 120 1.53 11.02 -23.97
N ALA A 121 0.21 10.87 -23.91
CA ALA A 121 -0.50 9.68 -24.39
C ALA A 121 -0.23 9.45 -25.88
N HIS A 122 -0.28 10.50 -26.71
CA HIS A 122 0.04 10.39 -28.13
C HIS A 122 1.50 9.99 -28.39
N ILE A 123 2.45 10.48 -27.57
CA ILE A 123 3.87 10.12 -27.68
C ILE A 123 4.06 8.64 -27.35
N VAL A 124 3.50 8.17 -26.24
CA VAL A 124 3.64 6.77 -25.80
C VAL A 124 2.94 5.83 -26.77
N ALA A 125 1.78 6.22 -27.29
CA ALA A 125 1.03 5.43 -28.26
C ALA A 125 1.60 5.48 -29.68
N CYS A 126 2.59 6.35 -29.95
CA CYS A 126 3.10 6.62 -31.29
C CYS A 126 1.99 6.89 -32.32
N ILE A 127 0.93 7.62 -31.93
CA ILE A 127 -0.21 7.95 -32.80
C ILE A 127 -0.22 9.46 -33.14
N PRO A 128 -0.85 9.86 -34.27
CA PRO A 128 -0.95 11.26 -34.66
C PRO A 128 -1.65 12.12 -33.59
N LYS A 129 -1.26 13.39 -33.51
CA LYS A 129 -1.83 14.37 -32.56
C LYS A 129 -3.33 14.63 -32.78
N ALA A 130 -3.84 14.37 -33.99
CA ALA A 130 -5.26 14.53 -34.32
C ALA A 130 -6.14 13.36 -33.83
N ALA A 131 -5.54 12.26 -33.38
CA ALA A 131 -6.29 11.13 -32.85
C ALA A 131 -7.05 11.52 -31.57
N ASN A 132 -8.13 10.79 -31.28
CA ASN A 132 -8.93 11.03 -30.09
C ASN A 132 -8.09 10.78 -28.81
N LEU A 133 -8.15 11.74 -27.89
CA LEU A 133 -7.47 11.69 -26.60
C LEU A 133 -7.93 10.52 -25.73
N GLU A 134 -9.24 10.30 -25.61
CA GLU A 134 -9.76 9.26 -24.74
C GLU A 134 -9.28 7.88 -25.19
N ASP A 135 -9.25 7.65 -26.50
CA ASP A 135 -8.76 6.41 -27.09
C ASP A 135 -7.27 6.23 -26.80
N ALA A 136 -6.47 7.29 -26.93
CA ALA A 136 -5.04 7.27 -26.61
C ALA A 136 -4.79 6.93 -25.12
N LEU A 137 -5.55 7.53 -24.21
CA LEU A 137 -5.45 7.25 -22.77
C LEU A 137 -5.86 5.82 -22.44
N ARG A 138 -6.93 5.32 -23.07
CA ARG A 138 -7.40 3.94 -22.87
C ARG A 138 -6.41 2.92 -23.42
N GLN A 139 -5.92 3.12 -24.64
CA GLN A 139 -4.94 2.25 -25.30
C GLN A 139 -3.67 2.12 -24.43
N GLU A 140 -3.15 3.23 -23.93
CA GLU A 140 -1.94 3.24 -23.09
C GLU A 140 -2.21 3.07 -21.59
N ARG A 141 -3.45 2.72 -21.21
CA ARG A 141 -3.86 2.49 -19.81
C ARG A 141 -3.42 3.63 -18.89
N LEU A 142 -3.45 4.86 -19.39
CA LEU A 142 -3.11 6.07 -18.66
C LEU A 142 -4.38 6.63 -18.03
N LYS A 143 -4.22 7.24 -16.86
CA LYS A 143 -5.32 7.93 -16.17
C LYS A 143 -5.24 9.43 -16.44
N PRO A 144 -6.38 10.15 -16.45
CA PRO A 144 -6.39 11.61 -16.43
C PRO A 144 -5.53 12.14 -15.28
N ILE A 145 -4.90 13.31 -15.47
CA ILE A 145 -3.97 13.84 -14.48
C ILE A 145 -4.68 14.18 -13.17
N ASN A 146 -5.95 14.57 -13.24
CA ASN A 146 -6.78 14.80 -12.06
C ASN A 146 -6.96 13.52 -11.23
N GLU A 147 -7.17 12.37 -11.86
CA GLU A 147 -7.26 11.09 -11.14
C GLU A 147 -5.93 10.69 -10.51
N VAL A 148 -4.82 10.90 -11.21
CA VAL A 148 -3.46 10.62 -10.71
C VAL A 148 -3.17 11.47 -9.48
N ALA A 149 -3.51 12.75 -9.52
CA ALA A 149 -3.34 13.65 -8.40
C ALA A 149 -4.24 13.28 -7.22
N GLN A 150 -5.51 12.92 -7.48
CA GLN A 150 -6.44 12.44 -6.47
C GLN A 150 -5.91 11.17 -5.76
N ARG A 151 -5.32 10.23 -6.51
CA ARG A 151 -4.67 9.05 -5.93
C ARG A 151 -3.49 9.45 -5.03
N ARG A 152 -2.61 10.31 -5.51
CA ARG A 152 -1.43 10.77 -4.72
C ARG A 152 -1.83 11.55 -3.47
N ALA A 153 -2.92 12.33 -3.53
CA ALA A 153 -3.46 13.05 -2.38
C ALA A 153 -3.96 12.09 -1.31
N LEU A 154 -4.71 11.06 -1.73
CA LEU A 154 -5.17 10.02 -0.82
C LEU A 154 -4.01 9.24 -0.19
N GLU A 155 -3.01 8.85 -0.98
CA GLU A 155 -1.79 8.19 -0.47
C GLU A 155 -1.06 9.06 0.55
N TYR A 156 -0.93 10.36 0.27
CA TYR A 156 -0.29 11.31 1.18
C TYR A 156 -1.08 11.47 2.48
N TYR A 157 -2.40 11.60 2.41
CA TYR A 157 -3.29 11.64 3.56
C TYR A 157 -3.14 10.40 4.45
N LEU A 158 -3.20 9.20 3.86
CA LEU A 158 -3.06 7.94 4.59
C LEU A 158 -1.68 7.80 5.24
N ARG A 159 -0.61 8.20 4.53
CA ARG A 159 0.76 8.20 5.07
C ARG A 159 0.91 9.16 6.24
N LEU A 160 0.28 10.33 6.21
CA LEU A 160 0.30 11.26 7.34
C LEU A 160 -0.45 10.68 8.55
N LYS A 161 -1.62 10.07 8.33
CA LYS A 161 -2.39 9.42 9.40
C LYS A 161 -1.60 8.29 10.07
N ALA A 162 -0.83 7.52 9.31
CA ALA A 162 0.00 6.44 9.83
C ALA A 162 1.22 6.90 10.67
N LYS A 163 1.66 8.16 10.53
CA LYS A 163 2.83 8.71 11.26
C LYS A 163 2.52 9.14 12.71
N GLY A 164 1.31 8.92 13.19
CA GLY A 164 0.90 9.23 14.56
C GLY A 164 0.05 10.49 14.72
N PRO A 165 -0.35 10.82 15.95
CA PRO A 165 -1.45 11.76 16.22
C PRO A 165 -1.14 13.20 15.81
N VAL A 166 0.12 13.64 15.88
CA VAL A 166 0.52 14.99 15.46
C VAL A 166 0.33 15.16 13.94
N HIS A 167 0.83 14.20 13.16
CA HIS A 167 0.70 14.20 11.71
C HIS A 167 -0.75 13.98 11.25
N ALA A 168 -1.53 13.21 12.03
CA ALA A 168 -2.95 13.03 11.77
C ALA A 168 -3.74 14.34 11.85
N LYS A 169 -3.46 15.21 12.83
CA LYS A 169 -4.07 16.56 12.92
C LYS A 169 -3.68 17.44 11.75
N VAL A 170 -2.41 17.38 11.32
CA VAL A 170 -1.95 18.10 10.13
C VAL A 170 -2.68 17.60 8.88
N ALA A 171 -2.88 16.29 8.73
CA ALA A 171 -3.64 15.73 7.62
C ALA A 171 -5.07 16.27 7.58
N ASP A 172 -5.75 16.35 8.73
CA ASP A 172 -7.12 16.88 8.82
C ASP A 172 -7.19 18.38 8.49
N SER A 173 -6.15 19.15 8.85
CA SER A 173 -6.07 20.57 8.50
C SER A 173 -5.85 20.80 7.00
N ILE A 174 -5.09 19.92 6.33
CA ILE A 174 -4.83 20.00 4.90
C ILE A 174 -6.04 19.51 4.09
N PHE A 175 -6.72 18.47 4.59
CA PHE A 175 -7.82 17.82 3.90
C PHE A 175 -9.08 17.80 4.79
N PRO A 176 -9.81 18.93 4.86
CA PRO A 176 -11.00 19.03 5.69
C PRO A 176 -12.09 18.03 5.22
N PRO A 177 -13.08 17.69 6.06
CA PRO A 177 -14.10 16.68 5.76
C PRO A 177 -14.85 16.89 4.44
N GLU A 178 -15.03 18.14 4.02
CA GLU A 178 -15.70 18.54 2.77
C GLU A 178 -14.84 18.26 1.52
N HIS A 179 -13.56 17.95 1.71
CA HIS A 179 -12.62 17.75 0.63
C HIS A 179 -12.95 16.48 -0.18
N SER A 180 -12.91 16.59 -1.51
CA SER A 180 -13.28 15.51 -2.44
C SER A 180 -12.49 14.18 -2.29
N ILE A 181 -11.36 14.20 -1.56
CA ILE A 181 -10.60 12.98 -1.26
C ILE A 181 -11.39 12.03 -0.37
N HIS A 182 -12.28 12.54 0.49
CA HIS A 182 -13.06 11.72 1.42
C HIS A 182 -14.08 10.85 0.69
N VAL A 183 -14.61 11.33 -0.44
CA VAL A 183 -15.43 10.51 -1.36
C VAL A 183 -14.63 9.33 -1.90
N ARG A 184 -13.36 9.55 -2.26
CA ARG A 184 -12.47 8.46 -2.70
C ARG A 184 -12.06 7.55 -1.56
N LEU A 185 -11.76 8.11 -0.38
CA LEU A 185 -11.46 7.34 0.81
C LEU A 185 -12.62 6.41 1.15
N ALA A 186 -13.86 6.90 1.14
CA ALA A 186 -15.06 6.09 1.37
C ALA A 186 -15.21 4.97 0.33
N LYS A 187 -14.95 5.25 -0.96
CA LYS A 187 -14.93 4.21 -2.01
C LYS A 187 -13.87 3.14 -1.73
N VAL A 188 -12.67 3.57 -1.34
CA VAL A 188 -11.57 2.66 -1.00
C VAL A 188 -11.90 1.85 0.24
N GLN A 189 -12.39 2.46 1.31
CA GLN A 189 -12.85 1.79 2.52
C GLN A 189 -13.97 0.80 2.25
N ARG A 190 -14.92 1.13 1.37
CA ARG A 190 -15.98 0.20 0.96
C ARG A 190 -15.40 -1.03 0.25
N LEU A 191 -14.45 -0.83 -0.69
CA LEU A 191 -13.77 -1.94 -1.35
C LEU A 191 -13.01 -2.81 -0.33
N TYR A 192 -12.27 -2.19 0.59
CA TYR A 192 -11.54 -2.91 1.63
C TYR A 192 -12.44 -3.50 2.73
N SER A 193 -13.67 -3.02 2.93
CA SER A 193 -14.61 -3.65 3.86
C SER A 193 -15.12 -5.00 3.34
N ILE A 194 -15.24 -5.12 2.02
CA ILE A 194 -15.63 -6.36 1.33
C ILE A 194 -14.48 -7.36 1.37
N ILE A 195 -13.24 -6.87 1.27
CA ILE A 195 -12.05 -7.72 1.34
C ILE A 195 -11.70 -8.02 2.80
N ASP A 196 -11.33 -9.25 3.09
CA ASP A 196 -10.75 -9.60 4.37
C ASP A 196 -9.28 -9.11 4.42
N SER A 197 -9.04 -8.02 5.16
CA SER A 197 -7.76 -7.29 5.21
C SER A 197 -6.86 -7.79 6.34
N PRO A 198 -5.52 -7.68 6.22
CA PRO A 198 -4.59 -8.09 7.29
C PRO A 198 -4.78 -7.34 8.62
N GLU A 199 -5.47 -6.20 8.62
CA GLU A 199 -5.81 -5.43 9.82
C GLU A 199 -6.91 -6.12 10.64
N LYS A 200 -7.75 -6.97 10.02
CA LYS A 200 -8.73 -7.78 10.74
C LYS A 200 -7.99 -8.90 11.48
N SER A 201 -7.81 -8.72 12.79
CA SER A 201 -7.29 -9.76 13.68
C SER A 201 -8.26 -10.94 13.73
N HIS A 202 -7.74 -12.15 13.57
CA HIS A 202 -8.51 -13.37 13.82
C HIS A 202 -8.39 -13.74 15.31
N ASP A 203 -9.53 -14.03 15.94
CA ASP A 203 -9.56 -14.42 17.34
C ASP A 203 -9.26 -15.93 17.46
N ALA A 204 -8.19 -16.27 18.18
CA ALA A 204 -7.74 -17.64 18.41
C ALA A 204 -8.09 -18.13 19.83
N LYS A 205 -9.25 -17.74 20.38
CA LYS A 205 -9.79 -18.18 21.68
C LYS A 205 -9.56 -19.65 22.01
N VAL A 206 -9.62 -20.53 21.01
CA VAL A 206 -9.46 -21.99 21.14
C VAL A 206 -8.07 -22.38 21.65
N LEU A 207 -7.03 -21.59 21.31
CA LEU A 207 -5.68 -21.83 21.79
C LEU A 207 -5.56 -21.63 23.31
N GLN A 208 -6.47 -20.87 23.94
CA GLN A 208 -6.51 -20.74 25.41
C GLN A 208 -6.85 -22.06 26.09
N TRP A 209 -7.53 -22.99 25.40
CA TRP A 209 -7.95 -24.28 25.94
C TRP A 209 -6.92 -25.39 25.65
N THR A 210 -5.84 -25.03 24.96
CA THR A 210 -4.75 -25.95 24.60
C THR A 210 -3.54 -25.73 25.50
N ARG A 211 -3.04 -26.79 26.16
CA ARG A 211 -1.85 -26.67 27.04
C ARG A 211 -0.55 -26.52 26.25
N ARG A 212 -0.46 -27.11 25.06
CA ARG A 212 0.70 -26.98 24.16
C ARG A 212 0.24 -26.96 22.69
N VAL A 213 0.63 -25.90 21.99
CA VAL A 213 0.41 -25.73 20.55
C VAL A 213 1.75 -25.82 19.84
N ARG A 214 1.82 -26.62 18.77
CA ARG A 214 3.00 -26.69 17.90
C ARG A 214 2.61 -26.27 16.49
N PHE A 215 3.12 -25.11 16.07
CA PHE A 215 3.07 -24.66 14.69
C PHE A 215 4.26 -25.25 13.94
N ASN A 216 3.96 -25.99 12.88
CA ASN A 216 4.98 -26.56 12.02
C ASN A 216 5.08 -25.73 10.73
N THR A 217 5.92 -24.69 10.77
CA THR A 217 6.03 -23.66 9.71
C THR A 217 7.36 -23.68 8.97
N THR A 218 8.30 -24.53 9.40
CA THR A 218 9.63 -24.55 8.78
C THR A 218 9.53 -25.15 7.40
N THR A 219 10.07 -24.46 6.41
CA THR A 219 10.26 -24.98 5.05
C THR A 219 11.01 -26.31 5.05
N PRO A 220 10.75 -27.20 4.08
CA PRO A 220 11.45 -28.47 3.99
C PRO A 220 12.95 -28.22 3.78
N CYS A 221 13.80 -28.83 4.59
CA CYS A 221 15.26 -28.79 4.45
C CYS A 221 15.68 -29.14 3.01
N GLY A 222 15.99 -28.14 2.20
CA GLY A 222 16.68 -28.31 0.92
C GLY A 222 15.82 -28.68 -0.30
N LEU A 223 14.49 -28.75 -0.18
CA LEU A 223 13.64 -28.83 -1.38
C LEU A 223 13.49 -27.43 -1.98
N LYS A 224 13.88 -27.28 -3.25
CA LYS A 224 13.62 -26.05 -4.00
C LYS A 224 12.12 -25.89 -4.26
N ALA A 225 11.67 -24.65 -4.46
CA ALA A 225 10.26 -24.32 -4.70
C ALA A 225 9.70 -25.00 -5.96
N ASP A 226 10.55 -25.31 -6.94
CA ASP A 226 10.25 -26.01 -8.21
C ASP A 226 10.30 -27.55 -8.09
N ALA A 227 10.55 -28.11 -6.90
CA ALA A 227 10.58 -29.55 -6.73
C ALA A 227 9.24 -30.21 -7.10
N PRO A 228 9.25 -31.43 -7.66
CA PRO A 228 8.05 -32.15 -8.04
C PRO A 228 7.07 -32.31 -6.86
N GLU A 229 5.77 -32.19 -7.14
CA GLU A 229 4.68 -32.29 -6.16
C GLU A 229 4.76 -33.58 -5.32
N LYS A 230 5.17 -34.69 -5.95
CA LYS A 230 5.32 -35.99 -5.27
C LYS A 230 6.38 -35.93 -4.17
N ASP A 231 7.48 -35.22 -4.41
CA ASP A 231 8.63 -35.19 -3.50
C ASP A 231 8.33 -34.26 -2.33
N LYS A 232 7.64 -33.14 -2.59
CA LYS A 232 7.05 -32.27 -1.57
C LYS A 232 6.10 -33.08 -0.67
N LYS A 233 5.19 -33.85 -1.26
CA LYS A 233 4.22 -34.68 -0.50
C LYS A 233 4.91 -35.74 0.37
N VAL A 234 5.86 -36.51 -0.18
CA VAL A 234 6.59 -37.53 0.59
C VAL A 234 7.36 -36.89 1.75
N HIS A 235 7.98 -35.74 1.53
CA HIS A 235 8.73 -35.07 2.58
C HIS A 235 7.81 -34.51 3.68
N THR A 236 6.68 -33.91 3.31
CA THR A 236 5.67 -33.43 4.26
C THR A 236 5.12 -34.58 5.10
N MET A 237 4.81 -35.73 4.49
CA MET A 237 4.31 -36.91 5.21
C MET A 237 5.35 -37.50 6.18
N ARG A 238 6.62 -37.62 5.78
CA ARG A 238 7.72 -38.06 6.68
C ARG A 238 7.92 -37.13 7.87
N ARG A 239 7.66 -35.84 7.69
CA ARG A 239 7.79 -34.83 8.75
C ARG A 239 6.65 -34.91 9.75
N VAL A 240 5.42 -35.10 9.27
CA VAL A 240 4.25 -35.33 10.11
C VAL A 240 4.42 -36.54 11.01
N GLN A 241 4.99 -37.62 10.47
CA GLN A 241 5.28 -38.83 11.25
C GLN A 241 6.21 -38.58 12.45
N ARG A 242 7.04 -37.52 12.44
CA ARG A 242 7.87 -37.13 13.61
C ARG A 242 7.05 -36.59 14.78
N PHE A 243 5.82 -36.15 14.51
CA PHE A 243 4.89 -35.64 15.50
C PHE A 243 3.73 -36.63 15.69
N SER A 244 4.02 -37.89 15.99
CA SER A 244 3.03 -38.95 16.20
C SER A 244 2.25 -38.85 17.52
N ASP A 245 2.71 -38.00 18.45
CA ASP A 245 2.07 -37.79 19.76
C ASP A 245 1.26 -36.48 19.77
N PHE A 246 0.01 -36.56 19.29
CA PHE A 246 -0.97 -35.46 19.21
C PHE A 246 -2.36 -35.93 19.66
N ASP A 247 -3.17 -34.99 20.18
CA ASP A 247 -4.61 -35.22 20.40
C ASP A 247 -5.41 -34.82 19.15
N TYR A 248 -4.99 -33.73 18.50
CA TYR A 248 -5.55 -33.22 17.24
C TYR A 248 -4.44 -32.80 16.28
N GLN A 249 -4.59 -33.16 15.01
CA GLN A 249 -3.75 -32.70 13.91
C GLN A 249 -4.58 -31.90 12.90
N VAL A 250 -4.16 -30.67 12.61
CA VAL A 250 -4.84 -29.74 11.70
C VAL A 250 -3.99 -29.51 10.46
N TRP A 251 -4.65 -29.50 9.32
CA TRP A 251 -4.08 -29.15 8.02
C TRP A 251 -4.86 -28.00 7.41
N THR A 252 -4.16 -26.95 7.00
CA THR A 252 -4.77 -25.78 6.38
C THR A 252 -4.22 -25.58 4.99
N ASP A 253 -5.08 -25.14 4.07
CA ASP A 253 -4.74 -24.74 2.71
C ASP A 253 -5.62 -23.56 2.30
N GLY A 254 -5.03 -22.63 1.56
CA GLY A 254 -5.65 -21.38 1.14
C GLY A 254 -5.30 -21.05 -0.31
N SER A 255 -6.32 -20.94 -1.16
CA SER A 255 -6.14 -20.51 -2.55
C SER A 255 -6.83 -19.18 -2.80
N VAL A 256 -6.13 -18.31 -3.54
CA VAL A 256 -6.68 -17.04 -4.02
C VAL A 256 -6.30 -16.90 -5.48
N VAL A 257 -7.33 -16.71 -6.31
CA VAL A 257 -7.22 -16.23 -7.68
C VAL A 257 -7.71 -14.78 -7.64
N PRO A 258 -6.82 -13.79 -7.80
CA PRO A 258 -7.20 -12.38 -7.77
C PRO A 258 -8.39 -12.11 -8.68
N ASP A 259 -9.38 -11.36 -8.18
CA ASP A 259 -10.60 -10.94 -8.89
C ASP A 259 -11.53 -12.07 -9.39
N VAL A 260 -11.27 -13.34 -9.05
CA VAL A 260 -12.09 -14.47 -9.50
C VAL A 260 -12.70 -15.23 -8.31
N SER A 261 -11.86 -15.74 -7.43
CA SER A 261 -12.32 -16.54 -6.30
C SER A 261 -11.24 -16.71 -5.24
N SER A 262 -11.69 -16.95 -4.03
CA SER A 262 -10.82 -17.35 -2.94
C SER A 262 -11.50 -18.39 -2.07
N VAL A 263 -10.72 -19.38 -1.69
CA VAL A 263 -11.16 -20.58 -0.98
C VAL A 263 -10.19 -20.85 0.15
N ALA A 264 -10.75 -21.01 1.34
CA ALA A 264 -10.03 -21.42 2.53
C ALA A 264 -10.52 -22.82 2.92
N GLY A 265 -9.60 -23.77 3.05
CA GLY A 265 -9.91 -25.15 3.37
C GLY A 265 -9.04 -25.66 4.50
N ALA A 266 -9.62 -26.40 5.43
CA ALA A 266 -8.86 -27.05 6.46
C ALA A 266 -9.46 -28.39 6.86
N VAL A 267 -8.60 -29.29 7.35
CA VAL A 267 -8.95 -30.66 7.73
C VAL A 267 -8.40 -30.94 9.12
N VAL A 268 -9.24 -31.53 9.97
CA VAL A 268 -8.88 -31.94 11.32
C VAL A 268 -8.85 -33.46 11.41
N TYR A 269 -7.80 -33.99 12.03
CA TYR A 269 -7.61 -35.39 12.38
C TYR A 269 -7.52 -35.51 13.91
N PRO A 270 -8.62 -35.86 14.58
CA PRO A 270 -8.57 -36.28 15.97
C PRO A 270 -7.90 -37.64 16.11
N LYS A 271 -7.23 -37.89 17.24
CA LYS A 271 -6.57 -39.17 17.53
C LYS A 271 -7.54 -40.37 17.50
N ASP A 272 -8.78 -40.14 17.94
CA ASP A 272 -9.79 -41.19 18.16
C ASP A 272 -10.75 -41.40 16.97
N GLY A 273 -10.48 -40.81 15.80
CA GLY A 273 -11.21 -41.15 14.57
C GLY A 273 -11.63 -39.98 13.68
N ARG A 274 -12.93 -39.90 13.37
CA ARG A 274 -13.50 -39.35 12.12
C ARG A 274 -12.92 -37.99 11.70
N ARG A 275 -12.35 -37.97 10.49
CA ARG A 275 -11.90 -36.76 9.78
C ARG A 275 -13.04 -35.74 9.68
N GLU A 276 -12.75 -34.49 10.02
CA GLU A 276 -13.61 -33.36 9.73
C GLU A 276 -12.98 -32.44 8.69
N LYS A 277 -13.78 -32.02 7.71
CA LYS A 277 -13.35 -31.08 6.67
C LYS A 277 -14.16 -29.79 6.82
N VAL A 278 -13.45 -28.68 6.86
CA VAL A 278 -13.99 -27.33 6.82
C VAL A 278 -13.60 -26.72 5.49
N VAL A 279 -14.59 -26.29 4.71
CA VAL A 279 -14.36 -25.53 3.48
C VAL A 279 -15.17 -24.26 3.59
N LEU A 280 -14.49 -23.13 3.52
CA LEU A 280 -15.08 -21.82 3.35
C LEU A 280 -14.84 -21.41 1.90
N GLY A 281 -15.89 -21.56 1.09
CA GLY A 281 -15.91 -21.06 -0.29
C GLY A 281 -16.38 -19.61 -0.36
N ALA A 282 -15.92 -18.89 -1.38
CA ALA A 282 -16.41 -17.55 -1.74
C ALA A 282 -16.24 -16.46 -0.66
N VAL A 283 -15.17 -16.51 0.13
CA VAL A 283 -14.77 -15.38 0.98
C VAL A 283 -13.90 -14.47 0.15
N SER A 284 -14.15 -13.17 0.06
CA SER A 284 -13.31 -12.19 -0.65
C SER A 284 -11.99 -11.97 0.12
N LEU A 285 -10.99 -12.81 -0.12
CA LEU A 285 -9.72 -12.80 0.63
C LEU A 285 -8.66 -12.01 -0.14
N ALA A 286 -7.91 -11.17 0.58
CA ALA A 286 -6.92 -10.27 -0.06
C ALA A 286 -5.75 -11.02 -0.72
N CYS A 287 -5.34 -12.15 -0.15
CA CYS A 287 -4.16 -12.90 -0.58
C CYS A 287 -4.18 -14.33 -0.03
N ARG A 288 -3.30 -15.20 -0.55
CA ARG A 288 -3.16 -16.60 -0.10
C ARG A 288 -2.90 -16.71 1.40
N TYR A 289 -2.04 -15.84 1.95
CA TYR A 289 -1.82 -15.78 3.39
C TYR A 289 -3.12 -15.57 4.19
N ARG A 290 -4.03 -14.69 3.75
CA ARG A 290 -5.34 -14.52 4.40
C ARG A 290 -6.24 -15.74 4.22
N ALA A 291 -6.17 -16.41 3.08
CA ALA A 291 -6.89 -17.67 2.88
C ALA A 291 -6.46 -18.73 3.89
N GLU A 292 -5.15 -18.86 4.15
CA GLU A 292 -4.61 -19.73 5.19
C GLU A 292 -5.05 -19.30 6.61
N CYS A 293 -5.00 -17.99 6.91
CA CYS A 293 -5.46 -17.46 8.18
C CYS A 293 -6.94 -17.80 8.45
N VAL A 294 -7.80 -17.62 7.44
CA VAL A 294 -9.23 -17.90 7.52
C VAL A 294 -9.50 -19.40 7.61
N ALA A 295 -8.72 -20.23 6.90
CA ALA A 295 -8.80 -21.68 7.03
C ALA A 295 -8.46 -22.13 8.46
N MET A 296 -7.43 -21.53 9.05
CA MET A 296 -7.00 -21.81 10.41
C MET A 296 -8.04 -21.36 11.44
N GLU A 297 -8.55 -20.12 11.33
CA GLU A 297 -9.60 -19.61 12.21
C GLU A 297 -10.85 -20.50 12.16
N ALA A 298 -11.26 -20.93 10.96
CA ALA A 298 -12.45 -21.77 10.79
C ALA A 298 -12.30 -23.13 11.47
N VAL A 299 -11.13 -23.76 11.36
CA VAL A 299 -10.87 -25.02 12.06
C VAL A 299 -10.74 -24.84 13.56
N LEU A 300 -10.06 -23.77 14.01
CA LEU A 300 -9.98 -23.50 15.44
C LEU A 300 -11.39 -23.31 16.01
N LYS A 301 -12.26 -22.50 15.41
CA LYS A 301 -13.65 -22.32 15.86
C LYS A 301 -14.40 -23.66 15.98
N ARG A 302 -14.31 -24.52 14.97
CA ARG A 302 -14.94 -25.86 15.04
C ARG A 302 -14.38 -26.74 16.15
N LEU A 303 -13.08 -26.66 16.40
CA LEU A 303 -12.46 -27.34 17.53
C LEU A 303 -13.00 -26.82 18.87
N ALA A 304 -13.17 -25.50 19.04
CA ALA A 304 -13.81 -24.97 20.26
C ALA A 304 -15.24 -25.47 20.42
N ASP A 305 -16.04 -25.46 19.35
CA ASP A 305 -17.42 -25.93 19.40
C ASP A 305 -17.48 -27.42 19.81
N ALA A 306 -16.61 -28.25 19.22
CA ALA A 306 -16.51 -29.68 19.56
C ALA A 306 -16.08 -29.92 21.02
N ILE A 307 -15.12 -29.14 21.54
CA ILE A 307 -14.65 -29.27 22.92
C ILE A 307 -15.69 -28.74 23.90
N GLY A 308 -16.35 -27.62 23.59
CA GLY A 308 -17.41 -27.05 24.40
C GLY A 308 -18.60 -28.00 24.56
N LEU A 309 -18.91 -28.79 23.53
CA LEU A 309 -19.90 -29.86 23.56
C LEU A 309 -19.46 -31.09 24.38
N SER A 310 -18.15 -31.35 24.51
CA SER A 310 -17.62 -32.49 25.27
C SER A 310 -17.49 -32.23 26.78
N ASN A 311 -17.27 -30.97 27.18
CA ASN A 311 -17.11 -30.57 28.58
C ASN A 311 -18.41 -30.59 29.39
N THR A 312 -19.56 -30.83 28.76
CA THR A 312 -20.82 -31.12 29.48
C THR A 312 -20.93 -32.58 29.90
N GLN A 313 -20.03 -33.47 29.45
CA GLN A 313 -20.05 -34.89 29.80
C GLN A 313 -18.85 -35.37 30.63
N ASP A 314 -17.69 -34.71 30.61
CA ASP A 314 -16.54 -35.13 31.44
C ASP A 314 -15.74 -33.93 31.99
N ALA A 315 -15.60 -33.88 33.32
CA ALA A 315 -14.79 -32.90 34.03
C ALA A 315 -13.28 -33.20 33.87
N GLY A 316 -12.72 -32.84 32.71
CA GLY A 316 -11.27 -32.99 32.43
C GLY A 316 -10.79 -32.68 31.01
N GLY A 317 -11.68 -32.23 30.10
CA GLY A 317 -11.42 -32.10 28.67
C GLY A 317 -10.70 -30.81 28.25
N GLY A 318 -9.37 -30.76 28.39
CA GLY A 318 -8.54 -29.76 27.71
C GLY A 318 -7.64 -30.40 26.66
N ILE A 319 -7.45 -29.77 25.49
CA ILE A 319 -6.49 -30.28 24.50
C ILE A 319 -5.09 -30.21 25.12
N ARG A 320 -4.41 -31.35 25.27
CA ARG A 320 -3.04 -31.37 25.79
C ARG A 320 -2.05 -31.01 24.70
N ARG A 321 -2.30 -31.44 23.45
CA ARG A 321 -1.40 -31.22 22.29
C ARG A 321 -2.15 -31.04 20.97
N LEU A 322 -1.99 -29.85 20.39
CA LEU A 322 -2.47 -29.51 19.05
C LEU A 322 -1.27 -29.36 18.10
N VAL A 323 -1.31 -30.07 16.97
CA VAL A 323 -0.31 -29.93 15.89
C VAL A 323 -0.98 -29.27 14.68
N VAL A 324 -0.46 -28.13 14.25
CA VAL A 324 -0.94 -27.42 13.06
C VAL A 324 0.12 -27.51 11.97
N ALA A 325 -0.28 -27.99 10.79
CA ALA A 325 0.54 -28.07 9.60
C ALA A 325 -0.04 -27.19 8.49
N ALA A 326 0.81 -26.31 7.95
CA ALA A 326 0.55 -25.52 6.75
C ALA A 326 1.69 -25.81 5.74
N ASP A 327 1.39 -25.74 4.45
CA ASP A 327 2.37 -25.90 3.37
C ASP A 327 3.10 -24.59 3.02
N GLY A 328 2.65 -23.45 3.58
CA GLY A 328 3.25 -22.13 3.44
C GLY A 328 4.53 -21.91 4.29
N VAL A 329 5.45 -21.10 3.77
CA VAL A 329 6.75 -20.71 4.36
C VAL A 329 6.61 -19.71 5.53
N GLU A 330 5.39 -19.40 5.93
CA GLU A 330 5.12 -18.18 6.70
C GLU A 330 5.23 -18.42 8.22
N ARG A 331 5.94 -17.51 8.88
CA ARG A 331 6.22 -17.55 10.32
C ARG A 331 5.03 -16.93 11.05
N TRP A 332 4.40 -17.70 11.94
CA TRP A 332 3.26 -17.26 12.72
C TRP A 332 3.73 -16.73 14.08
N ASP A 333 3.34 -15.51 14.41
CA ASP A 333 3.57 -14.92 15.74
C ASP A 333 2.29 -15.03 16.56
N CYS A 334 2.22 -16.05 17.42
CA CYS A 334 1.15 -16.15 18.41
C CYS A 334 1.55 -15.37 19.66
N ARG A 335 0.96 -14.18 19.86
CA ARG A 335 0.97 -13.52 21.17
C ARG A 335 -0.03 -14.20 22.11
N SER A 336 0.27 -15.42 22.55
CA SER A 336 -0.41 -16.01 23.69
C SER A 336 0.18 -15.42 24.97
N GLY A 337 -0.58 -14.54 25.63
CA GLY A 337 -0.25 -14.08 26.97
C GLY A 337 -0.35 -15.25 27.96
N GLY A 338 0.77 -15.91 28.19
CA GLY A 338 0.97 -16.93 29.22
C GLY A 338 2.29 -16.63 29.90
N ARG A 339 2.24 -16.48 31.22
CA ARG A 339 3.33 -16.05 32.11
C ARG A 339 4.65 -16.78 31.83
N ASP A 340 5.73 -16.03 32.05
CA ASP A 340 7.15 -16.42 32.03
C ASP A 340 7.90 -16.22 30.71
N SER A 341 8.09 -14.95 30.32
CA SER A 341 9.43 -14.35 30.18
C SER A 341 9.29 -12.86 29.85
N GLU A 342 9.66 -12.02 30.81
CA GLU A 342 10.02 -10.63 30.53
C GLU A 342 11.31 -10.61 29.68
N ALA A 343 11.28 -9.88 28.57
CA ALA A 343 12.41 -9.09 28.12
C ALA A 343 11.91 -7.89 27.33
N HIS A 344 12.30 -6.71 27.80
CA HIS A 344 11.98 -5.40 27.24
C HIS A 344 12.67 -5.11 25.89
N MET A 345 12.18 -4.03 25.27
CA MET A 345 12.46 -3.38 23.99
C MET A 345 13.90 -3.40 23.44
N GLY A 346 13.97 -3.37 22.10
CA GLY A 346 15.11 -2.84 21.35
C GLY A 346 14.71 -2.49 19.92
N SER A 347 14.29 -1.24 19.71
CA SER A 347 14.44 -0.59 18.41
C SER A 347 15.92 -0.29 18.21
N ASP A 348 16.60 -0.98 17.29
CA ASP A 348 17.57 -0.30 16.42
C ASP A 348 17.94 -1.08 15.14
N PRO A 349 18.33 -0.36 14.07
CA PRO A 349 18.51 -0.86 12.71
C PRO A 349 19.99 -1.14 12.40
N ALA A 350 20.32 -2.33 11.90
CA ALA A 350 21.61 -2.70 11.28
C ALA A 350 21.54 -4.19 10.89
N HIS A 351 22.01 -4.75 9.77
CA HIS A 351 22.85 -4.32 8.67
C HIS A 351 22.49 -5.25 7.48
N CYS A 352 22.02 -4.70 6.36
CA CYS A 352 22.14 -5.39 5.07
C CYS A 352 23.39 -4.84 4.37
N ALA A 353 24.50 -5.57 4.53
CA ALA A 353 25.71 -5.36 3.75
C ALA A 353 25.42 -5.64 2.28
N ALA A 354 25.79 -4.68 1.42
CA ALA A 354 25.84 -4.87 -0.03
C ALA A 354 26.94 -5.88 -0.41
N PRO A 355 26.75 -6.73 -1.42
CA PRO A 355 27.83 -7.54 -1.95
C PRO A 355 28.82 -6.65 -2.72
N ARG A 356 30.08 -6.65 -2.28
CA ARG A 356 31.21 -6.17 -3.08
C ARG A 356 31.39 -7.12 -4.26
N VAL A 357 31.18 -6.61 -5.46
CA VAL A 357 31.68 -7.21 -6.70
C VAL A 357 33.20 -6.99 -6.71
N ARG A 358 33.95 -8.09 -6.88
CA ARG A 358 35.36 -8.04 -7.29
C ARG A 358 35.43 -7.91 -8.80
#